data_AF-A0A5K0ZEG3-F1
#
_entry.id   AF-A0A5K0ZEG3-F1
#
_cell.length_a   1.000
_cell.length_b   1.000
_cell.length_c   1.000
_cell.angle_alpha   90.00
_cell.angle_beta   90.00
_cell.angle_gamma   90.00
#
_symmetry.space_group_name_H-M   'P 1'
#
loop_
_entity.id
_entity.type
_entity.pdbx_description
1 polymer ?
#
loop_
_entity_poly.entity_id
_entity_poly.type
_entity_poly.pdbx_seq_one_letter_code
_entity_poly.pdbx_strand_id
1 'polypeptide(L)' 'MMAGSGESESGGGRKKGAMKIEGYPVEGLSIGGQETCVIFPTLKIAFDIGRCPQRAIGQEFLFISHGHMDHI' A
#
# COMPACT_ATOMS: atom_id res chain seq x y z
N MET A 1 -1.29 16.56 34.98
CA MET A 1 -1.60 16.89 33.57
C MET A 1 -1.77 15.57 32.83
N MET A 2 -3.01 15.23 32.48
CA MET A 2 -3.35 14.08 31.65
C MET A 2 -3.31 14.51 30.18
N ALA A 3 -2.67 13.69 29.34
CA ALA A 3 -2.87 13.57 27.89
C ALA A 3 -2.33 12.17 27.55
N GLY A 4 -2.98 11.27 26.83
CA GLY A 4 -4.16 11.30 25.99
C GLY A 4 -4.05 10.00 25.20
N SER A 5 -5.01 9.11 25.38
CA SER A 5 -5.10 7.77 24.78
C SER A 5 -5.05 7.82 23.25
N GLY A 6 -4.06 7.17 22.66
CA GLY A 6 -4.09 6.76 21.25
C GLY A 6 -4.46 5.28 21.18
N GLU A 7 -5.65 5.00 20.67
CA GLU A 7 -6.22 3.67 20.50
C GLU A 7 -5.31 2.81 19.61
N SER A 8 -4.81 1.70 20.15
CA SER A 8 -4.26 0.60 19.36
C SER A 8 -5.42 -0.33 18.99
N GLU A 9 -6.08 -0.07 17.86
CA GLU A 9 -7.07 -1.02 17.33
C GLU A 9 -6.39 -2.29 16.80
N SER A 10 -6.96 -3.40 17.22
CA SER A 10 -6.57 -4.77 16.94
C SER A 10 -6.92 -5.21 15.53
N GLY A 11 -5.97 -5.84 14.83
CA GLY A 11 -6.25 -6.59 13.61
C GLY A 11 -5.16 -7.62 13.36
N GLY A 12 -5.40 -8.87 13.76
CA GLY A 12 -4.49 -10.00 13.55
C GLY A 12 -4.35 -10.36 12.07
N GLY A 13 -3.52 -9.62 11.34
CA GLY A 13 -3.03 -10.00 10.02
C GLY A 13 -1.64 -10.59 10.16
N ARG A 14 -1.41 -11.81 9.64
CA ARG A 14 -0.06 -12.37 9.50
C ARG A 14 0.86 -11.30 8.92
N LYS A 15 1.91 -10.91 9.65
CA LYS A 15 3.02 -10.12 9.10
C LYS A 15 3.71 -10.99 8.03
N LYS A 16 3.17 -11.00 6.80
CA LYS A 16 3.91 -11.47 5.63
C LYS A 16 5.17 -10.58 5.61
N GLY A 17 6.34 -11.20 5.79
CA GLY A 17 7.60 -10.47 5.85
C GLY A 17 7.71 -9.51 4.66
N ALA A 18 8.30 -8.34 4.89
CA ALA A 18 8.52 -7.35 3.84
C ALA A 18 9.15 -8.04 2.63
N MET A 19 8.41 -8.11 1.52
CA MET A 19 8.89 -8.73 0.29
C MET A 19 10.02 -7.86 -0.26
N LYS A 20 11.12 -8.48 -0.67
CA LYS A 20 12.21 -7.80 -1.35
C LYS A 20 12.42 -8.44 -2.72
N ILE A 21 12.51 -7.61 -3.76
CA ILE A 21 12.79 -8.02 -5.12
C ILE A 21 14.04 -7.27 -5.55
N GLU A 22 15.12 -7.96 -5.90
CA GLU A 22 16.40 -7.33 -6.28
C GLU A 22 16.89 -6.26 -5.27
N GLY A 23 16.65 -6.50 -3.98
CA GLY A 23 17.01 -5.56 -2.91
C GLY A 23 16.02 -4.42 -2.67
N TYR A 24 15.04 -4.22 -3.55
CA TYR A 24 13.98 -3.23 -3.37
C TYR A 24 12.87 -3.79 -2.47
N PRO A 25 12.51 -3.09 -1.38
CA PRO A 25 11.32 -3.45 -0.62
C PRO A 25 10.08 -3.25 -1.49
N VAL A 26 9.17 -4.21 -1.43
CA VAL A 26 7.89 -4.19 -2.14
C VAL A 26 6.78 -4.40 -1.12
N GLU A 27 5.78 -3.54 -1.19
CA GLU A 27 4.59 -3.61 -0.37
C GLU A 27 3.35 -3.45 -1.25
N GLY A 28 2.20 -3.89 -0.78
CA GLY A 28 0.98 -3.74 -1.56
C GLY A 28 -0.09 -4.75 -1.19
N LEU A 29 -1.24 -4.57 -1.84
CA LEU A 29 -2.38 -5.48 -1.77
C LEU A 29 -2.95 -5.62 -3.18
N SER A 30 -3.33 -6.84 -3.54
CA SER A 30 -4.04 -7.11 -4.78
C SER A 30 -5.11 -8.17 -4.51
N ILE A 31 -6.37 -7.74 -4.58
CA ILE A 31 -7.57 -8.54 -4.44
C ILE A 31 -8.45 -8.18 -5.63
N GLY A 32 -8.63 -9.12 -6.55
CA GLY A 32 -9.35 -8.89 -7.79
C GLY A 32 -10.77 -8.36 -7.54
N GLY A 33 -11.12 -7.28 -8.23
CA GLY A 33 -12.40 -6.58 -8.09
C GLY A 33 -12.58 -5.80 -6.79
N GLN A 34 -11.53 -5.66 -5.96
CA GLN A 34 -11.58 -4.89 -4.71
C GLN A 34 -10.53 -3.78 -4.68
N GLU A 35 -9.26 -4.13 -4.81
CA GLU A 35 -8.15 -3.18 -4.86
C GLU A 35 -6.87 -3.84 -5.35
N THR A 36 -6.10 -3.10 -6.13
CA THR A 36 -4.73 -3.39 -6.50
C THR A 36 -3.90 -2.13 -6.31
N CYS A 37 -2.85 -2.23 -5.49
CA CYS A 37 -1.84 -1.20 -5.31
C CYS A 37 -0.52 -1.85 -4.90
N VAL A 38 0.53 -1.68 -5.70
CA VAL A 38 1.88 -2.21 -5.45
C VAL A 38 2.86 -1.05 -5.38
N ILE A 39 3.62 -0.95 -4.30
CA ILE A 39 4.46 0.21 -3.99
C ILE A 39 5.92 -0.24 -3.84
N PHE A 40 6.80 0.54 -4.47
CA PHE A 40 8.25 0.49 -4.32
C PHE A 40 8.70 1.77 -3.59
N PRO A 41 8.69 1.79 -2.24
CA PRO A 41 8.85 3.02 -1.48
C PRO A 41 10.22 3.68 -1.66
N THR A 42 11.28 2.89 -1.88
CA THR A 42 12.63 3.41 -2.17
C THR A 42 12.73 4.11 -3.52
N LEU A 43 11.83 3.80 -4.45
CA LEU A 43 11.76 4.42 -5.79
C LEU A 43 10.71 5.52 -5.87
N LYS A 44 9.89 5.69 -4.83
CA LYS A 44 8.72 6.58 -4.80
C LYS A 44 7.69 6.27 -5.90
N ILE A 45 7.49 4.97 -6.18
CA ILE A 45 6.61 4.47 -7.25
C ILE A 45 5.45 3.68 -6.66
N ALA A 46 4.24 3.93 -7.16
CA ALA A 46 3.08 3.07 -7.04
C ALA A 46 2.63 2.56 -8.42
N PHE A 47 2.26 1.28 -8.50
CA PHE A 47 1.50 0.69 -9.60
C PHE A 47 0.07 0.47 -9.13
N ASP A 48 -0.89 0.99 -9.90
CA ASP A 48 -2.33 1.01 -9.61
C ASP A 48 -2.69 1.67 -8.27
N ILE A 49 -3.92 2.13 -8.12
CA ILE A 49 -4.35 2.86 -6.92
C ILE A 49 -5.82 2.63 -6.52
N GLY A 50 -6.38 1.45 -6.79
CA GLY A 50 -7.82 1.17 -6.62
C GLY A 50 -8.50 1.78 -5.37
N ARG A 51 -7.98 1.48 -4.16
CA ARG A 51 -8.50 2.07 -2.90
C ARG A 51 -7.60 3.13 -2.28
N CYS A 52 -6.54 3.54 -2.97
CA CYS A 52 -5.56 4.53 -2.51
C CYS A 52 -5.13 4.34 -1.04
N PRO A 53 -4.31 3.31 -0.73
CA PRO A 53 -3.82 3.12 0.62
C PRO A 53 -2.95 4.31 1.07
N GLN A 54 -2.94 4.64 2.38
CA GLN A 54 -2.20 5.80 2.91
C GLN A 54 -0.73 5.88 2.45
N ARG A 55 -0.07 4.74 2.24
CA ARG A 55 1.32 4.69 1.78
C ARG A 55 1.51 5.15 0.33
N ALA A 56 0.46 5.08 -0.50
CA ALA A 56 0.47 5.56 -1.88
C ALA A 56 0.58 7.10 -1.96
N ILE A 57 0.09 7.83 -0.95
CA ILE A 57 0.12 9.29 -0.90
C ILE A 57 1.55 9.86 -0.93
N GLY A 58 2.52 9.11 -0.39
CA GLY A 58 3.93 9.52 -0.36
C GLY A 58 4.71 9.22 -1.64
N GLN A 59 4.08 8.63 -2.67
CA GLN A 59 4.75 8.27 -3.92
C GLN A 59 4.67 9.43 -4.92
N GLU A 60 5.73 9.62 -5.70
CA GLU A 60 5.83 10.69 -6.70
C GLU A 60 5.29 10.24 -8.07
N PHE A 61 5.41 8.95 -8.36
CA PHE A 61 5.00 8.36 -9.62
C PHE A 61 3.92 7.31 -9.41
N LEU A 62 2.83 7.44 -10.17
CA LEU A 62 1.75 6.49 -10.23
C LEU A 62 1.64 5.95 -11.66
N PHE A 63 1.77 4.64 -11.82
CA PHE A 63 1.58 3.95 -13.10
C PHE A 63 0.29 3.13 -13.04
N ILE A 64 -0.65 3.42 -13.93
CA ILE A 64 -1.89 2.67 -14.04
C ILE A 64 -1.73 1.61 -15.13
N SER A 65 -1.99 0.35 -14.79
CA SER A 65 -1.93 -0.75 -15.74
C SER A 65 -3.11 -0.72 -16.73
N HIS A 66 -4.33 -0.48 -16.22
CA HIS A 66 -5.56 -0.35 -16.99
C HIS A 66 -6.69 0.26 -16.13
N GLY A 67 -7.83 0.58 -16.74
CA GLY A 67 -8.91 1.36 -16.13
C GLY A 67 -10.03 0.57 -15.45
N HIS A 68 -9.76 -0.58 -14.83
CA HIS A 68 -10.74 -1.21 -13.94
C HIS A 68 -10.80 -0.48 -12.60
N MET A 69 -11.96 -0.54 -11.94
CA MET A 69 -12.22 0.17 -10.67
C MET A 69 -11.28 -0.25 -9.54
N ASP A 70 -10.81 -1.50 -9.53
CA ASP A 70 -9.85 -1.97 -8.55
C ASP A 70 -8.40 -1.56 -8.87
N HIS A 71 -8.16 -0.87 -9.99
CA HIS A 71 -6.84 -0.37 -10.41
C HIS A 71 -6.73 1.16 -10.41
N ILE A 72 -7.83 1.91 -10.34
CA ILE A 72 -7.89 3.39 -10.31
C ILE A 72 -8.45 3.92 -9.00
#